data_AF-A0A357JJC8-F1
#
_entry.id   AF-A0A357JJC8-F1
#
_cell.length_a   1.000
_cell.length_b   1.000
_cell.length_c   1.000
_cell.angle_alpha   90.00
_cell.angle_beta   90.00
_cell.angle_gamma   90.00
#
_symmetry.space_group_name_H-M   'P 1'
#
loop_
_entity.id
_entity.type
_entity.pdbx_description
1 polymer ?
#
loop_
_entity_poly.entity_id
_entity_poly.type
_entity_poly.pdbx_seq_one_letter_code
_entity_poly.pdbx_strand_id
1 'polypeptide(L)' 'MSLENYFSQFRKHIIGVDQTFNSPYGEQKIIYTDWTASGRLYRPIEEKIIN' A
#
# COMPACT_ATOMS: atom_id res chain seq x y z
N MET A 1 -18.41 13.09 5.39
CA MET A 1 -17.54 11.94 5.07
C MET A 1 -16.31 12.50 4.36
N SER A 2 -15.10 12.27 4.87
CA SER A 2 -13.86 12.66 4.18
C SER A 2 -13.56 11.65 3.07
N LEU A 3 -12.82 12.07 2.02
CA LEU A 3 -12.30 11.16 1.00
C LEU A 3 -11.44 10.05 1.61
N GLU A 4 -10.75 10.35 2.71
CA GLU A 4 -9.96 9.38 3.48
C GLU A 4 -10.81 8.18 3.94
N ASN A 5 -12.01 8.43 4.46
CA ASN A 5 -12.91 7.35 4.86
C ASN A 5 -13.36 6.51 3.66
N TYR A 6 -13.65 7.14 2.53
CA TYR A 6 -14.01 6.43 1.29
C TYR A 6 -12.87 5.52 0.81
N PHE A 7 -11.62 5.99 0.88
CA PHE A 7 -10.46 5.24 0.41
C PHE A 7 -9.87 4.25 1.44
N SER A 8 -10.27 4.33 2.71
CA SER A 8 -9.79 3.44 3.79
C SER A 8 -9.98 1.95 3.47
N GLN A 9 -11.07 1.61 2.77
CA GLN A 9 -11.38 0.24 2.35
C GLN A 9 -10.36 -0.35 1.36
N PHE A 10 -9.73 0.49 0.53
CA PHE A 10 -8.68 0.07 -0.39
C PHE A 10 -7.33 0.09 0.31
N ARG A 11 -7.08 1.08 1.18
CA ARG A 11 -5.81 1.24 1.90
C ARG A 11 -5.42 -0.03 2.69
N LYS A 12 -6.39 -0.67 3.37
CA LYS A 12 -6.16 -1.88 4.18
C LYS A 12 -5.64 -3.10 3.38
N HIS A 13 -5.76 -3.06 2.05
CA HIS A 13 -5.38 -4.16 1.17
C HIS A 13 -4.01 -3.95 0.49
N ILE A 14 -3.41 -2.77 0.65
CA ILE A 14 -2.08 -2.47 0.11
C ILE A 14 -1.04 -3.24 0.92
N ILE A 15 -0.25 -4.07 0.24
CA ILE A 15 0.88 -4.79 0.82
C ILE A 15 2.03 -3.80 1.02
N GLY A 16 2.61 -3.77 2.22
CA GLY A 16 3.68 -2.83 2.57
C GLY A 16 3.21 -1.43 2.96
N VAL A 17 1.89 -1.22 3.13
CA VAL A 17 1.36 0.04 3.68
C VAL A 17 1.95 0.29 5.06
N ASP A 18 2.34 1.55 5.31
CA ASP A 18 2.98 2.01 6.54
C ASP A 18 4.36 1.39 6.85
N GLN A 19 4.99 0.74 5.87
CA GLN A 19 6.39 0.35 6.02
C GLN A 19 7.30 1.57 6.16
N THR A 20 8.32 1.41 6.99
CA THR A 20 9.38 2.39 7.21
C THR A 20 10.74 1.81 6.83
N PHE A 21 11.70 2.70 6.61
CA PHE A 21 13.09 2.34 6.42
C PHE A 21 14.00 3.33 7.14
N ASN A 22 15.20 2.88 7.51
CA ASN A 22 16.22 3.75 8.10
C ASN A 22 16.98 4.46 6.99
N SER A 23 16.98 5.78 7.02
CA SER A 23 17.80 6.64 6.16
C SER A 23 18.92 7.29 6.99
N PRO A 24 19.93 7.90 6.35
CA PRO A 24 20.88 8.77 7.04
C PRO A 24 20.23 9.94 7.80
N TYR A 25 18.95 10.23 7.53
CA TYR A 25 18.17 11.30 8.16
C TYR A 25 17.13 10.77 9.16
N GLY A 26 17.25 9.50 9.58
CA GLY A 26 16.33 8.84 10.51
C GLY A 26 15.31 7.91 9.83
N GLU A 27 14.34 7.44 10.61
CA GLU A 27 13.26 6.58 10.10
C GLU A 27 12.34 7.37 9.17
N GLN A 28 12.10 6.84 7.97
CA GLN A 28 11.24 7.43 6.96
C GLN A 28 10.18 6.44 6.51
N LYS A 29 8.99 6.93 6.18
CA LYS A 29 7.93 6.11 5.59
C LYS A 29 8.27 5.80 4.14
N ILE A 30 8.08 4.54 3.74
CA ILE A 30 8.12 4.13 2.34
C ILE A 30 6.84 4.63 1.67
N ILE A 31 7.00 5.50 0.67
CA ILE A 31 5.90 5.96 -0.17
C ILE A 31 6.01 5.22 -1.50
N TYR A 32 5.16 4.21 -1.68
CA TYR A 32 5.09 3.44 -2.91
C TYR A 32 3.64 3.26 -3.34
N THR A 33 3.29 3.78 -4.51
CA THR A 33 1.92 3.83 -5.03
C THR A 33 1.82 3.19 -6.42
N ASP A 34 2.45 2.03 -6.62
CA ASP A 34 2.39 1.31 -7.90
C ASP A 34 1.13 0.45 -8.04
N TRP A 35 0.53 0.04 -6.92
CA TRP A 35 -0.66 -0.82 -6.89
C TRP A 35 -1.87 -0.23 -7.63
N THR A 36 -1.94 1.09 -7.80
CA THR A 36 -2.99 1.76 -8.57
C THR A 36 -2.81 1.65 -10.09
N ALA A 37 -1.56 1.46 -10.55
CA ALA A 37 -1.23 1.34 -11.98
C ALA A 37 -1.09 -0.12 -12.42
N SER A 38 -0.32 -0.92 -11.68
CA SER A 38 0.00 -2.29 -12.05
C SER A 38 -0.91 -3.34 -11.41
N GLY A 39 -1.63 -2.98 -10.34
CA GLY A 39 -2.34 -3.93 -9.48
C GLY A 39 -1.41 -4.78 -8.59
N ARG A 40 -0.09 -4.68 -8.75
CA ARG A 40 0.88 -5.41 -7.93
C ARG A 40 0.90 -4.88 -6.51
N LEU A 41 1.21 -5.76 -5.56
CA LEU A 41 1.20 -5.44 -4.13
C LEU A 41 -0.18 -5.00 -3.61
N TYR A 42 -1.25 -5.37 -4.31
CA TYR A 42 -2.61 -5.28 -3.80
C TYR A 42 -3.10 -6.68 -3.45
N ARG A 43 -3.30 -6.95 -2.15
CA ARG A 43 -3.55 -8.30 -1.62
C ARG A 43 -4.65 -9.07 -2.37
N PRO A 44 -5.83 -8.51 -2.64
CA PRO A 44 -6.88 -9.21 -3.41
C PRO A 44 -6.47 -9.65 -4.82
N ILE A 45 -5.55 -8.94 -5.47
CA ILE A 45 -5.05 -9.31 -6.82
C ILE A 45 -4.02 -10.42 -6.69
N GLU A 46 -3.04 -10.26 -5.79
CA GLU A 46 -2.00 -11.26 -5.55
C GLU A 46 -2.61 -12.62 -5.12
N GLU A 47 -3.62 -12.62 -4.24
CA GLU A 47 -4.35 -13.82 -3.81
C GLU A 47 -5.09 -14.52 -4.97
N LYS A 48 -5.40 -13.80 -6.06
CA LYS A 48 -5.98 -14.42 -7.27
C LYS A 48 -4.93 -15.02 -8.20
N ILE A 49 -3.76 -14.40 -8.27
CA ILE A 49 -2.65 -14.84 -9.14
C ILE A 49 -1.92 -16.05 -8.54
N ILE A 50 -1.75 -16.11 -7.22
CA ILE A 50 -0.90 -17.10 -6.52
C ILE A 50 -1.69 -18.39 -6.14
N ASN A 51 -2.81 -18.69 -6.83
CA ASN A 51 -3.56 -19.95 -6.60
C ASN A 51 -2.83 -21.18 -7.12
#